data_AF-A0A2Z5KEM2-F1
#
_entry.id   AF-A0A2Z5KEM2-F1
#
_cell.length_a   1.000
_cell.length_b   1.000
_cell.length_c   1.000
_cell.angle_alpha   90.00
_cell.angle_beta   90.00
_cell.angle_gamma   90.00
#
_symmetry.space_group_name_H-M   'P 1'
#
loop_
_entity.id
_entity.type
_entity.pdbx_description
1 polymer ?
#
loop_
_entity_poly.entity_id
_entity_poly.type
_entity_poly.pdbx_seq_one_letter_code
_entity_poly.pdbx_strand_id
1 'polypeptide(L)'
;MSDEQYVRYRDDRKVLAAIGACVGRQTGRVAVRVPRELAEAAVAAWERTEDAAPGAETPERYALRDGAAELALIGLAITERGRWEGEEVAVDLDVDSAGAALRAAR
;
A
#
# COMPACT_ATOMS: atom_id res chain seq x y z
N MET A 1 -11.33 27.06 14.34
CA MET A 1 -10.04 27.19 13.65
C MET A 1 -10.24 28.21 12.54
N SER A 2 -9.30 29.13 12.31
CA SER A 2 -9.48 30.22 11.33
C SER A 2 -9.10 29.78 9.91
N ASP A 3 -9.69 30.43 8.90
CA ASP A 3 -9.38 30.15 7.49
C ASP A 3 -7.90 30.36 7.15
N GLU A 4 -7.23 31.32 7.81
CA GLU A 4 -5.79 31.55 7.68
C GLU A 4 -4.94 30.35 8.13
N GLN A 5 -5.40 29.60 9.14
CA GLN A 5 -4.70 28.39 9.59
C GLN A 5 -4.77 27.29 8.54
N TYR A 6 -5.94 27.10 7.90
CA TYR A 6 -6.10 26.10 6.83
C TYR A 6 -5.35 26.46 5.55
N VAL A 7 -5.25 27.75 5.22
CA VAL A 7 -4.41 28.21 4.10
C VAL A 7 -2.95 27.84 4.37
N ARG A 8 -2.43 28.17 5.55
CA ARG A 8 -1.06 27.79 5.96
C ARG A 8 -0.85 26.28 5.93
N TYR A 9 -1.75 25.48 6.50
CA TYR A 9 -1.61 24.01 6.44
C TYR A 9 -1.63 23.46 5.01
N ARG A 10 -2.41 24.06 4.12
CA ARG A 10 -2.42 23.68 2.70
C ARG A 10 -1.08 23.99 2.04
N ASP A 11 -0.50 25.14 2.33
CA ASP A 11 0.78 25.54 1.76
C ASP A 11 1.94 24.71 2.35
N ASP A 12 1.94 24.48 3.66
CA ASP A 12 2.89 23.57 4.32
C ASP A 12 2.81 22.17 3.69
N ARG A 13 1.59 21.64 3.48
CA ARG A 13 1.39 20.34 2.84
C ARG A 13 2.01 20.28 1.44
N LYS A 14 1.97 21.35 0.64
CA LYS A 14 2.61 21.35 -0.69
C LYS A 14 4.12 21.19 -0.58
N VAL A 15 4.75 21.91 0.35
CA VAL A 15 6.20 21.81 0.60
C VAL A 15 6.57 20.40 1.07
N LEU A 16 5.81 19.85 2.03
CA LEU A 16 6.05 18.51 2.55
C LEU A 16 5.82 17.42 1.47
N ALA A 17 4.85 17.61 0.58
CA ALA A 17 4.65 16.71 -0.57
C ALA A 17 5.83 16.74 -1.55
N ALA A 18 6.43 17.92 -1.78
CA ALA A 18 7.63 18.04 -2.61
C ALA A 18 8.84 17.31 -1.98
N ILE A 19 8.98 17.36 -0.65
CA ILE A 19 9.96 16.54 0.08
C ILE A 19 9.67 15.05 -0.14
N GLY A 20 8.41 14.62 -0.03
CA GLY A 20 7.99 13.25 -0.33
C GLY A 20 8.41 12.79 -1.72
N ALA A 21 8.25 13.62 -2.75
CA ALA A 21 8.72 13.31 -4.10
C ALA A 21 10.25 13.17 -4.19
N CYS A 22 11.01 13.98 -3.45
CA CYS A 22 12.46 13.85 -3.34
C CYS A 22 12.88 12.55 -2.63
N VAL A 23 12.17 12.17 -1.57
CA VAL A 23 12.39 10.91 -0.85
C VAL A 23 12.09 9.73 -1.76
N GLY A 24 10.96 9.73 -2.47
CA GLY A 24 10.53 8.65 -3.36
C GLY A 24 11.56 8.28 -4.44
N ARG A 25 12.35 9.26 -4.92
CA ARG A 25 13.43 9.01 -5.89
C ARG A 25 14.68 8.36 -5.30
N GLN A 26 14.84 8.40 -3.98
CA GLN A 26 16.00 7.88 -3.25
C GLN A 26 15.68 6.59 -2.52
N THR A 27 14.41 6.34 -2.23
CA THR A 27 13.95 5.11 -1.60
C THR A 27 13.80 4.01 -2.63
N GLY A 28 14.49 2.90 -2.41
CA GLY A 28 14.31 1.67 -3.16
C GLY A 28 13.26 0.77 -2.50
N ARG A 29 13.55 -0.53 -2.51
CA ARG A 29 12.73 -1.53 -1.83
C ARG A 29 13.29 -1.84 -0.45
N VAL A 30 12.41 -2.32 0.44
CA VAL A 30 12.76 -2.83 1.76
C VAL A 30 12.55 -4.34 1.75
N ALA A 31 13.59 -5.08 2.12
CA ALA A 31 13.52 -6.53 2.31
C ALA A 31 12.73 -6.84 3.59
N VAL A 32 11.68 -7.64 3.48
CA VAL A 32 10.86 -8.10 4.61
C VAL A 32 10.67 -9.62 4.58
N ARG A 33 10.28 -10.19 5.71
CA ARG A 33 9.84 -11.58 5.83
C ARG A 33 8.37 -11.64 6.22
N VAL A 34 7.63 -12.51 5.54
CA VAL A 34 6.19 -12.72 5.76
C VAL A 34 5.95 -14.20 6.01
N PRO A 35 5.16 -14.58 7.03
CA PRO A 35 4.73 -15.96 7.20
C PRO A 35 4.11 -16.52 5.93
N ARG A 36 4.45 -17.77 5.59
CA ARG A 36 4.02 -18.44 4.35
C ARG A 36 2.51 -18.35 4.13
N GLU A 37 1.72 -18.66 5.16
CA GLU A 37 0.26 -18.64 5.09
C GLU A 37 -0.29 -17.23 4.73
N LEU A 38 0.33 -16.17 5.28
CA LEU A 38 -0.07 -14.79 4.96
C LEU A 38 0.37 -14.39 3.55
N ALA A 39 1.53 -14.87 3.11
CA ALA A 39 2.01 -14.63 1.75
C ALA A 39 1.10 -15.30 0.71
N GLU A 40 0.68 -16.55 0.96
CA GLU A 40 -0.29 -17.27 0.13
C GLU A 40 -1.64 -16.54 0.07
N ALA A 41 -2.13 -16.05 1.22
CA ALA A 41 -3.36 -15.26 1.26
C ALA A 41 -3.25 -13.93 0.49
N ALA A 42 -2.10 -13.26 0.55
CA ALA A 42 -1.85 -12.03 -0.22
C ALA A 42 -1.81 -12.29 -1.73
N VAL A 43 -1.14 -13.36 -2.16
CA VAL A 43 -1.13 -13.79 -3.58
C VAL A 43 -2.54 -14.12 -4.05
N ALA A 44 -3.30 -14.90 -3.27
CA ALA A 44 -4.69 -15.22 -3.60
C ALA A 44 -5.60 -13.98 -3.67
N ALA A 45 -5.30 -12.93 -2.90
CA ALA A 45 -6.02 -11.67 -2.99
C ALA A 45 -5.70 -10.89 -4.28
N TRP A 46 -4.44 -10.90 -4.71
CA TRP A 46 -4.01 -10.27 -5.97
C TRP A 46 -4.55 -11.00 -7.21
N GLU A 47 -4.52 -12.33 -7.20
CA GLU A 47 -4.93 -13.15 -8.35
C GLU A 47 -6.45 -13.24 -8.52
N ARG A 48 -7.22 -12.73 -7.55
CA ARG A 48 -8.68 -12.77 -7.60
C ARG A 48 -9.18 -11.89 -8.73
N THR A 49 -9.89 -12.51 -9.66
CA THR A 49 -10.64 -11.77 -10.69
C THR A 49 -12.01 -11.38 -10.13
N GLU A 50 -12.38 -10.11 -10.28
CA GLU A 50 -13.71 -9.60 -9.99
C GLU A 50 -14.38 -9.17 -11.31
N ASP A 51 -15.30 -10.00 -11.80
CA ASP A 51 -15.91 -9.81 -13.14
C ASP A 51 -17.00 -8.72 -13.16
N ALA A 52 -17.41 -8.21 -12.00
CA ALA A 52 -18.44 -7.21 -11.88
C ALA A 52 -17.83 -5.83 -11.60
N ALA A 53 -18.21 -4.83 -12.41
CA ALA A 53 -17.92 -3.45 -12.07
C ALA A 53 -18.59 -3.09 -10.73
N PRO A 54 -17.90 -2.37 -9.83
CA PRO A 54 -18.54 -1.87 -8.62
C PRO A 54 -19.73 -0.99 -9.02
N GLY A 55 -20.89 -1.24 -8.39
CA GLY A 55 -22.08 -0.42 -8.57
C GLY A 55 -21.92 0.98 -7.96
N ALA A 56 -23.03 1.65 -7.63
CA ALA A 56 -22.96 2.89 -6.88
C ALA A 56 -22.34 2.63 -5.48
N GLU A 57 -21.20 3.26 -5.20
CA GLU A 57 -20.48 3.14 -3.93
C GLU A 57 -20.66 4.41 -3.09
N THR A 58 -20.74 4.23 -1.76
CA THR A 58 -20.56 5.34 -0.83
C THR A 58 -19.07 5.66 -0.71
N PRO A 59 -18.67 6.86 -0.24
CA PRO A 59 -17.26 7.19 -0.03
C PRO A 59 -16.52 6.18 0.86
N GLU A 60 -17.18 5.62 1.87
CA GLU A 60 -16.60 4.64 2.78
C GLU A 60 -16.33 3.30 2.08
N ARG A 61 -17.26 2.85 1.22
CA ARG A 61 -17.07 1.64 0.41
C ARG A 61 -15.97 1.81 -0.62
N TYR A 62 -15.90 2.98 -1.25
CA TYR A 62 -14.80 3.32 -2.15
C TYR A 62 -13.47 3.26 -1.41
N ALA A 63 -13.36 3.91 -0.24
CA ALA A 63 -12.11 3.93 0.54
C ALA A 63 -11.68 2.52 0.98
N LEU A 64 -12.63 1.66 1.35
CA LEU A 64 -12.35 0.26 1.68
C LEU A 64 -11.81 -0.50 0.46
N ARG A 65 -12.47 -0.38 -0.70
CA ARG A 65 -12.05 -1.05 -1.93
C ARG A 65 -10.69 -0.55 -2.41
N ASP A 66 -10.47 0.76 -2.37
CA ASP A 66 -9.21 1.41 -2.76
C ASP A 66 -8.05 0.95 -1.85
N GLY A 67 -8.27 0.93 -0.53
CA GLY A 67 -7.28 0.42 0.43
C GLY A 67 -7.00 -1.07 0.25
N ALA A 68 -8.02 -1.89 -0.03
CA ALA A 68 -7.82 -3.31 -0.33
C ALA A 68 -7.02 -3.51 -1.63
N ALA A 69 -7.27 -2.70 -2.66
CA ALA A 69 -6.50 -2.73 -3.90
C ALA A 69 -5.04 -2.31 -3.70
N GLU A 70 -4.77 -1.27 -2.90
CA GLU A 70 -3.41 -0.85 -2.54
C GLU A 70 -2.66 -1.99 -1.82
N LEU A 71 -3.30 -2.65 -0.84
CA LEU A 71 -2.69 -3.76 -0.10
C LEU A 71 -2.51 -5.03 -0.94
N ALA A 72 -3.37 -5.27 -1.93
CA ALA A 72 -3.24 -6.41 -2.84
C ALA A 72 -1.94 -6.35 -3.68
N LEU A 73 -1.32 -5.18 -3.85
CA LEU A 73 -0.01 -5.05 -4.51
C LEU A 73 1.11 -5.80 -3.77
N ILE A 74 0.93 -6.12 -2.49
CA ILE A 74 1.84 -7.00 -1.76
C ILE A 74 1.81 -8.42 -2.34
N GLY A 75 0.63 -8.91 -2.72
CA GLY A 75 0.47 -10.19 -3.42
C GLY A 75 1.22 -10.20 -4.75
N LEU A 76 1.07 -9.14 -5.55
CA LEU A 76 1.85 -8.97 -6.79
C LEU A 76 3.37 -9.02 -6.52
N ALA A 77 3.85 -8.27 -5.54
CA ALA A 77 5.27 -8.24 -5.21
C ALA A 77 5.81 -9.61 -4.76
N ILE A 78 5.01 -10.39 -4.03
CA ILE A 78 5.33 -11.76 -3.64
C ILE A 78 5.36 -12.68 -4.87
N THR A 79 4.39 -12.58 -5.77
CA THR A 79 4.35 -13.38 -7.00
C THR A 79 5.56 -13.11 -7.89
N GLU A 80 5.97 -11.84 -8.04
CA GLU A 80 7.07 -11.47 -8.92
C GLU A 80 8.46 -11.69 -8.33
N ARG A 81 8.61 -11.49 -7.00
CA ARG A 81 9.93 -11.35 -6.36
C ARG A 81 10.10 -12.17 -5.08
N GLY A 82 9.07 -12.88 -4.63
CA GLY A 82 9.10 -13.65 -3.40
C GLY A 82 10.06 -14.84 -3.48
N ARG A 83 10.93 -14.98 -2.48
CA ARG A 83 11.73 -16.17 -2.24
C ARG A 83 11.11 -16.97 -1.11
N TRP A 84 10.57 -18.14 -1.44
CA TRP A 84 9.90 -19.03 -0.50
C TRP A 84 10.93 -19.88 0.25
N GLU A 85 11.06 -19.64 1.56
CA GLU A 85 12.10 -20.18 2.44
C GLU A 85 11.44 -20.89 3.63
N GLY A 86 10.97 -22.13 3.41
CA GLY A 86 10.25 -22.89 4.44
C GLY A 86 8.91 -22.25 4.81
N GLU A 87 8.76 -21.86 6.08
CA GLU A 87 7.55 -21.24 6.65
C GLU A 87 7.49 -19.72 6.46
N GLU A 88 8.46 -19.12 5.78
CA GLU A 88 8.50 -17.69 5.49
C GLU A 88 8.76 -17.40 4.01
N VAL A 89 8.39 -16.20 3.59
CA VAL A 89 8.70 -15.64 2.27
C VAL A 89 9.50 -14.36 2.46
N ALA A 90 10.71 -14.33 1.91
CA ALA A 90 11.51 -13.12 1.81
C ALA A 90 11.11 -12.36 0.53
N VAL A 91 10.74 -11.08 0.65
CA VAL A 91 10.29 -10.26 -0.48
C VAL A 91 10.79 -8.83 -0.34
N ASP A 92 11.20 -8.25 -1.47
CA ASP A 92 11.54 -6.83 -1.57
C ASP A 92 10.28 -6.03 -1.93
N LEU A 93 9.72 -5.32 -0.94
CA LEU A 93 8.56 -4.46 -1.10
C LEU A 93 8.99 -3.03 -1.42
N ASP A 94 8.28 -2.39 -2.34
CA ASP A 94 8.41 -0.95 -2.54
C ASP A 94 8.00 -0.23 -1.24
N VAL A 95 8.71 0.86 -0.88
CA VAL A 95 8.50 1.56 0.40
C VAL A 95 7.05 1.99 0.60
N ASP A 96 6.35 2.34 -0.48
CA ASP A 96 4.95 2.73 -0.42
C ASP A 96 4.05 1.56 0.02
N SER A 97 4.24 0.36 -0.55
CA SER A 97 3.51 -0.85 -0.16
C SER A 97 3.81 -1.27 1.29
N ALA A 98 5.08 -1.19 1.70
CA ALA A 98 5.47 -1.46 3.09
C ALA A 98 4.83 -0.43 4.05
N GLY A 99 4.80 0.85 3.66
CA GLY A 99 4.16 1.92 4.41
C GLY A 99 2.64 1.74 4.50
N ALA A 100 1.98 1.33 3.42
CA ALA A 100 0.55 1.04 3.39
C ALA A 100 0.19 -0.10 4.34
N ALA A 101 0.93 -1.21 4.31
CA ALA A 101 0.76 -2.33 5.23
C ALA A 101 0.87 -1.91 6.71
N LEU A 102 1.87 -1.09 7.03
CA LEU A 102 2.07 -0.58 8.40
C LEU A 102 0.98 0.38 8.86
N ARG A 103 0.37 1.15 7.94
CA ARG A 103 -0.78 2.01 8.26
C ARG A 103 -2.04 1.19 8.49
N ALA A 104 -2.28 0.15 7.69
CA ALA A 104 -3.44 -0.72 7.80
C ALA A 104 -3.45 -1.54 9.11
N ALA A 105 -2.29 -1.75 9.73
CA ALA A 105 -2.16 -2.48 10.98
C ALA A 105 -2.48 -1.64 12.25
N ARG A 106 -2.89 -0.38 12.11
CA ARG A 106 -3.05 0.58 13.23
C ARG A 106 -4.47 1.08 13.40
#